data_AF-A0A6A3BYA4-F1
#
_entry.id   AF-A0A6A3BYA4-F1
#
_cell.length_a   1.000
_cell.length_b   1.000
_cell.length_c   1.000
_cell.angle_alpha   90.00
_cell.angle_beta   90.00
_cell.angle_gamma   90.00
#
_symmetry.space_group_name_H-M   'P 1'
#
loop_
_entity.id
_entity.type
_entity.pdbx_description
1 polymer ?
#
loop_
_entity_poly.entity_id
_entity_poly.type
_entity_poly.pdbx_seq_one_letter_code
_entity_poly.pdbx_strand_id
1 'polypeptide(L)'
;MQVLGIFPDAYSLSILLGALGFKEGKQIHGYIVRTMFKSDPFLETALIDMYSSCGRILEAWFVFDHLEVKSNVVVWNVMIGGFLENGWWEWSLKLYSLMKCENVKFVSESFSIR
;
A
#
# COMPACT_ATOMS: atom_id res chain seq x y z
N MET A 1 -1.62 -14.52 20.76
CA MET A 1 -0.44 -14.17 21.58
C MET A 1 -0.46 -12.65 21.78
N GLN A 2 -1.13 -12.17 22.83
CA GLN A 2 -1.17 -10.75 23.25
C GLN A 2 -0.47 -10.64 24.63
N VAL A 3 0.78 -11.10 24.72
CA VAL A 3 1.39 -11.42 26.03
C VAL A 3 2.20 -10.26 26.63
N LEU A 4 2.39 -9.12 25.96
CA LEU A 4 3.35 -8.11 26.47
C LEU A 4 2.88 -6.65 26.54
N GLY A 5 1.62 -6.32 26.25
CA GLY A 5 1.17 -4.92 26.36
C GLY A 5 1.90 -3.94 25.42
N ILE A 6 2.69 -4.46 24.49
CA ILE A 6 3.31 -3.71 23.40
C ILE A 6 2.23 -3.55 22.35
N PHE A 7 1.66 -2.35 22.26
CA PHE A 7 0.84 -1.99 21.11
C PHE A 7 1.77 -2.05 19.89
N PRO A 8 1.48 -2.88 18.88
CA PRO A 8 2.27 -2.85 17.66
C PRO A 8 2.10 -1.45 17.07
N ASP A 9 3.21 -0.72 16.97
CA ASP A 9 3.24 0.57 16.30
C ASP A 9 3.14 0.37 14.79
N ALA A 10 2.88 1.46 14.07
CA ALA A 10 2.74 1.45 12.62
C ALA A 10 3.95 0.82 11.90
N TYR A 11 5.14 0.95 12.50
CA TYR A 11 6.37 0.39 11.96
C TYR A 11 6.46 -1.13 12.13
N SER A 12 6.06 -1.66 13.28
CA SER A 12 6.00 -3.10 13.51
C SER A 12 4.97 -3.77 12.61
N LEU A 13 3.82 -3.12 12.40
CA LEU A 13 2.77 -3.61 11.52
C LEU A 13 3.19 -3.57 10.04
N SER A 14 3.95 -2.56 9.59
CA SER A 14 4.43 -2.50 8.20
C SER A 14 5.46 -3.59 7.89
N ILE A 15 6.37 -3.88 8.82
CA ILE A 15 7.30 -5.01 8.71
C ILE A 15 6.54 -6.34 8.62
N LEU A 16 5.54 -6.53 9.48
CA LEU A 16 4.72 -7.73 9.47
C LEU A 16 3.97 -7.87 8.13
N LEU A 17 3.41 -6.78 7.59
CA LEU A 17 2.73 -6.81 6.30
C LEU A 17 3.65 -7.22 5.13
N GLY A 18 4.92 -6.81 5.14
CA GLY A 18 5.88 -7.20 4.10
C GLY A 18 6.37 -8.65 4.21
N ALA A 19 6.35 -9.25 5.40
CA ALA A 19 6.82 -10.61 5.63
C ALA A 19 5.70 -11.68 5.57
N LEU A 20 4.44 -11.26 5.66
CA LEU A 20 3.31 -12.15 5.85
C LEU A 20 2.49 -12.36 4.57
N GLY A 21 1.87 -13.54 4.47
CA GLY A 21 0.97 -13.87 3.37
C GLY A 21 -0.41 -13.20 3.51
N PHE A 22 -1.24 -13.42 2.49
CA PHE A 22 -2.57 -12.81 2.38
C PHE A 22 -3.48 -13.02 3.61
N LYS A 23 -3.45 -14.22 4.23
CA LYS A 23 -4.38 -14.55 5.34
C LYS A 23 -4.08 -13.71 6.57
N GLU A 24 -2.80 -13.63 6.92
CA GLU A 24 -2.31 -12.88 8.07
C GLU A 24 -2.38 -11.37 7.79
N GLY A 25 -2.02 -10.93 6.58
CA GLY A 25 -2.17 -9.54 6.15
C GLY A 25 -3.60 -9.03 6.23
N LYS A 26 -4.60 -9.86 5.89
CA LYS A 26 -6.02 -9.51 6.04
C LYS A 26 -6.45 -9.37 7.50
N GLN A 27 -5.89 -10.18 8.41
CA GLN A 27 -6.16 -10.02 9.85
C GLN A 27 -5.57 -8.71 10.38
N ILE A 28 -4.36 -8.37 9.94
CA ILE A 28 -3.70 -7.10 10.27
C ILE A 28 -4.50 -5.92 9.72
N HIS A 29 -4.96 -5.97 8.47
CA HIS A 29 -5.83 -4.94 7.91
C HIS A 29 -7.09 -4.73 8.76
N GLY A 30 -7.76 -5.82 9.16
CA GLY A 30 -8.92 -5.74 10.06
C GLY A 30 -8.61 -5.14 11.43
N TYR A 31 -7.38 -5.33 11.94
CA TYR A 31 -6.91 -4.69 13.17
C TYR A 31 -6.64 -3.19 12.97
N ILE A 32 -5.98 -2.81 11.87
CA ILE A 32 -5.70 -1.40 11.52
C ILE A 32 -7.00 -0.60 11.38
N VAL A 33 -8.00 -1.14 10.67
CA VAL A 33 -9.31 -0.48 10.46
C VAL A 33 -10.06 -0.22 11.77
N ARG A 34 -9.85 -1.06 12.79
CA ARG A 34 -10.53 -0.96 14.09
C ARG A 34 -9.78 -0.11 15.12
N THR A 35 -8.57 0.34 14.80
CA THR A 35 -7.72 1.12 15.70
C THR A 35 -7.55 2.55 15.17
N MET A 36 -6.83 3.41 15.91
CA MET A 36 -6.58 4.80 15.49
C MET A 36 -5.62 4.94 14.29
N PHE A 37 -5.11 3.83 13.75
CA PHE A 37 -4.17 3.80 12.63
C PHE A 37 -4.84 3.87 11.25
N LYS A 38 -6.17 3.99 11.20
CA LYS A 38 -6.95 3.96 9.95
C LYS A 38 -6.48 4.99 8.91
N SER A 39 -5.90 6.11 9.33
CA SER A 39 -5.44 7.18 8.43
C SER A 39 -3.92 7.35 8.43
N ASP A 40 -3.15 6.32 8.82
CA ASP A 40 -1.69 6.38 8.73
C ASP A 40 -1.24 6.02 7.30
N PRO A 41 -0.73 6.98 6.51
CA PRO A 41 -0.37 6.74 5.11
C PRO A 41 0.77 5.71 4.98
N PHE A 42 1.61 5.51 6.00
CA PHE A 42 2.64 4.46 5.96
C PHE A 42 2.02 3.06 6.01
N LEU A 43 1.02 2.86 6.87
CA LEU A 43 0.33 1.57 6.98
C LEU A 43 -0.54 1.28 5.78
N GLU A 44 -1.22 2.29 5.24
CA GLU A 44 -2.01 2.12 4.04
C GLU A 44 -1.14 1.79 2.83
N THR A 45 0.04 2.43 2.71
CA THR A 45 1.04 2.06 1.67
C THR A 45 1.48 0.61 1.82
N ALA A 46 1.82 0.17 3.04
CA ALA A 46 2.22 -1.21 3.30
C ALA A 46 1.10 -2.23 3.01
N LEU A 47 -0.16 -1.85 3.25
CA LEU A 47 -1.32 -2.68 2.91
C LEU A 47 -1.48 -2.82 1.39
N ILE A 48 -1.32 -1.73 0.64
CA ILE A 48 -1.38 -1.76 -0.83
C ILE A 48 -0.26 -2.66 -1.39
N ASP A 49 0.96 -2.54 -0.87
CA ASP A 49 2.10 -3.36 -1.27
C ASP A 49 1.85 -4.85 -0.98
N MET A 50 1.38 -5.18 0.22
CA MET A 50 1.05 -6.56 0.62
C MET A 50 -0.04 -7.17 -0.26
N TYR A 51 -1.14 -6.44 -0.51
CA TYR A 51 -2.21 -6.93 -1.37
C TYR A 51 -1.72 -7.11 -2.82
N SER A 52 -0.93 -6.17 -3.34
CA SER A 52 -0.38 -6.24 -4.69
C SER A 52 0.56 -7.44 -4.86
N SER A 53 1.47 -7.63 -3.91
CA SER A 53 2.42 -8.76 -3.86
C SER A 53 1.73 -10.12 -3.74
N CYS A 54 0.54 -10.15 -3.11
CA CYS A 54 -0.29 -11.36 -3.00
C CYS A 54 -1.16 -11.65 -4.23
N GLY A 55 -1.05 -10.87 -5.32
CA GLY A 55 -1.89 -11.04 -6.51
C GLY A 55 -3.30 -10.46 -6.36
N ARG A 56 -3.55 -9.66 -5.32
CA ARG A 56 -4.87 -9.15 -4.91
C ARG A 56 -4.99 -7.67 -5.25
N ILE A 57 -4.79 -7.38 -6.53
CA ILE A 57 -4.67 -6.01 -7.04
C ILE A 57 -5.97 -5.19 -6.88
N LEU A 58 -7.14 -5.84 -6.91
CA LEU A 58 -8.42 -5.16 -6.69
C LEU A 58 -8.57 -4.69 -5.23
N GLU A 59 -8.11 -5.50 -4.27
CA GLU A 59 -8.07 -5.12 -2.86
C GLU A 59 -7.03 -4.02 -2.61
N ALA A 60 -5.87 -4.09 -3.26
CA ALA A 60 -4.87 -3.03 -3.23
C ALA A 60 -5.46 -1.70 -3.75
N TRP A 61 -6.16 -1.76 -4.89
CA TRP A 61 -6.85 -0.60 -5.45
C TRP A 61 -7.93 -0.05 -4.52
N PHE A 62 -8.70 -0.92 -3.87
CA PHE A 62 -9.72 -0.49 -2.92
C PHE A 62 -9.11 0.31 -1.76
N VAL A 63 -7.99 -0.17 -1.19
CA VAL A 63 -7.26 0.58 -0.15
C VAL A 63 -6.74 1.90 -0.71
N PHE A 64 -6.11 1.90 -1.88
CA PHE A 64 -5.62 3.10 -2.55
C PHE A 64 -6.72 4.14 -2.78
N ASP A 65 -7.90 3.73 -3.24
CA ASP A 65 -8.97 4.64 -3.58
C ASP A 65 -9.58 5.33 -2.35
N HIS A 66 -9.59 4.63 -1.22
CA HIS A 66 -10.15 5.10 0.06
C HIS A 66 -9.17 5.91 0.91
N LEU A 67 -7.94 6.15 0.44
CA LEU A 67 -6.99 7.01 1.12
C LEU A 67 -7.57 8.42 1.28
N GLU A 68 -7.58 8.93 2.52
CA GLU A 68 -8.02 10.29 2.81
C GLU A 68 -7.09 11.34 2.17
N VAL A 69 -5.80 11.02 2.06
CA VAL A 69 -4.77 11.92 1.54
C VAL A 69 -3.87 11.18 0.55
N LYS A 70 -4.10 11.42 -0.75
CA LYS A 70 -3.28 10.87 -1.86
C LYS A 70 -2.05 11.73 -2.21
N SER A 71 -1.60 12.61 -1.32
CA SER A 71 -0.45 13.50 -1.60
C SER A 71 0.92 12.81 -1.56
N ASN A 72 0.99 11.61 -1.00
CA ASN A 72 2.24 10.87 -0.86
C ASN A 72 2.59 10.10 -2.15
N VAL A 73 3.66 10.53 -2.80
CA VAL A 73 4.25 9.94 -4.02
C VAL A 73 4.51 8.44 -3.89
N VAL A 74 4.93 7.98 -2.70
CA VAL A 74 5.28 6.58 -2.46
C VAL A 74 4.06 5.68 -2.68
N VAL A 75 2.88 6.11 -2.23
CA VAL A 75 1.62 5.37 -2.41
C VAL A 75 1.33 5.14 -3.90
N TRP A 76 1.45 6.19 -4.71
CA TRP A 76 1.23 6.11 -6.15
C TRP A 76 2.20 5.14 -6.80
N ASN A 77 3.49 5.22 -6.45
CA ASN A 77 4.51 4.33 -6.99
C ASN A 77 4.23 2.87 -6.65
N VAL A 78 3.82 2.59 -5.40
CA VAL A 78 3.45 1.24 -4.96
C VAL A 78 2.25 0.72 -5.76
N MET A 79 1.20 1.52 -5.95
CA MET A 79 0.02 1.08 -6.73
C MET A 79 0.33 0.91 -8.23
N ILE A 80 1.11 1.82 -8.81
CA ILE A 80 1.56 1.76 -10.22
C ILE A 80 2.42 0.50 -10.45
N GLY A 81 3.37 0.24 -9.54
CA GLY A 81 4.21 -0.96 -9.54
C GLY A 81 3.38 -2.22 -9.35
N GLY A 82 2.45 -2.23 -8.41
CA GLY A 82 1.53 -3.33 -8.18
C GLY A 82 0.72 -3.70 -9.42
N PHE A 83 0.21 -2.71 -10.17
CA PHE A 83 -0.46 -2.97 -11.44
C PHE A 83 0.48 -3.58 -12.50
N LEU A 84 1.74 -3.14 -12.59
CA LEU A 84 2.71 -3.70 -13.53
C LEU A 84 3.03 -5.17 -13.20
N GLU A 85 3.34 -5.45 -11.93
CA GLU A 85 3.69 -6.81 -11.47
C GLU A 85 2.52 -7.80 -11.65
N ASN A 86 1.28 -7.31 -11.59
CA ASN A 86 0.08 -8.12 -11.80
C ASN A 86 -0.37 -8.21 -13.27
N GLY A 87 0.32 -7.55 -14.21
CA GLY A 87 0.03 -7.60 -15.65
C GLY A 87 -1.01 -6.58 -16.15
N TRP A 88 -1.39 -5.61 -15.33
CA TRP A 88 -2.43 -4.59 -15.60
C TRP A 88 -1.79 -3.28 -16.10
N TRP A 89 -0.91 -3.38 -17.08
CA TRP A 89 -0.07 -2.29 -17.58
C TRP A 89 -0.87 -1.07 -18.10
N GLU A 90 -2.03 -1.28 -18.73
CA GLU A 90 -2.89 -0.18 -19.20
C GLU A 90 -3.37 0.71 -18.04
N TRP A 91 -3.76 0.07 -16.92
CA TRP A 91 -4.19 0.77 -15.71
C TRP A 91 -3.02 1.48 -15.03
N SER A 92 -1.84 0.85 -15.03
CA SER A 92 -0.60 1.47 -14.56
C SER A 92 -0.28 2.77 -15.32
N LEU A 93 -0.35 2.76 -16.66
CA LEU A 93 -0.10 3.95 -17.48
C LEU A 93 -1.15 5.05 -17.28
N LYS A 94 -2.43 4.67 -17.14
CA LYS A 94 -3.51 5.63 -16.80
C LYS A 94 -3.24 6.27 -15.45
N LEU A 95 -2.90 5.48 -14.44
CA LEU A 95 -2.65 5.97 -13.09
C LEU A 95 -1.42 6.88 -13.04
N TYR A 96 -0.35 6.52 -13.75
CA TYR A 96 0.84 7.35 -13.91
C TYR A 96 0.52 8.71 -14.56
N SER A 97 -0.36 8.72 -15.56
CA SER A 97 -0.78 9.96 -16.23
C SER A 97 -1.62 10.84 -15.30
N LEU A 98 -2.53 10.24 -14.52
CA LEU A 98 -3.32 10.95 -13.51
C LEU A 98 -2.44 11.57 -12.43
N MET A 99 -1.47 10.81 -11.90
CA MET A 99 -0.51 11.30 -10.91
C MET A 99 0.24 12.55 -11.40
N LYS A 100 0.65 12.57 -12.68
CA LYS A 100 1.30 13.73 -13.30
C LYS A 100 0.38 14.95 -13.37
N CYS A 101 -0.89 14.75 -13.70
CA CYS A 101 -1.88 15.83 -13.75
C CYS A 101 -2.15 16.42 -12.36
N GLU A 102 -2.05 15.63 -11.30
CA GLU A 102 -2.21 16.08 -9.91
C GLU A 102 -1.00 16.83 -9.33
N ASN A 103 0.07 17.09 -10.11
CA ASN A 103 1.27 17.82 -9.67
C ASN A 103 1.99 17.18 -8.47
N VAL A 104 1.81 15.87 -8.26
CA VAL A 104 2.49 15.11 -7.20
C VAL A 104 3.98 14.95 -7.58
N LYS A 105 4.86 15.67 -6.87
CA LYS A 105 6.30 15.77 -7.19
C LYS A 105 7.01 14.41 -7.11
N PHE A 106 7.43 13.91 -8.25
CA PHE A 106 8.17 12.66 -8.43
C PHE A 106 9.38 12.50 -7.48
N VAL A 107 9.63 11.29 -6.97
CA VAL A 107 10.97 10.84 -6.57
C VAL A 107 11.45 9.91 -7.68
N SER A 108 12.43 10.37 -8.46
CA SER A 108 12.85 9.87 -9.77
C SER A 108 13.63 8.56 -9.80
N GLU A 109 13.78 7.84 -8.68
CA GLU A 109 14.72 6.72 -8.60
C GLU A 109 14.09 5.32 -8.56
N SER A 110 12.75 5.20 -8.54
CA SER A 110 12.09 3.88 -8.39
C SER A 110 11.85 3.11 -9.70
N PHE A 111 12.08 3.73 -10.87
CA PHE A 111 11.94 3.06 -12.18
C PHE A 111 13.25 2.46 -12.71
N SER A 112 14.36 2.59 -11.98
CA SER A 112 15.60 1.91 -12.33
C SER A 112 15.57 0.49 -11.80
N ILE A 113 15.00 -0.40 -12.62
CA ILE A 113 15.43 -1.79 -12.86
C ILE A 113 15.87 -2.55 -11.59
N ARG A 114 14.98 -3.45 -11.12
CA ARG A 114 15.33 -4.57 -10.25
C ARG A 114 16.39 -5.46 -10.90
#